data_AF-K1U263-F1
#
_entry.id   AF-K1U263-F1
#
_cell.length_a   1.000
_cell.length_b   1.000
_cell.length_c   1.000
_cell.angle_alpha   90.00
_cell.angle_beta   90.00
_cell.angle_gamma   90.00
#
_symmetry.space_group_name_H-M   'P 1'
#
loop_
_entity.id
_entity.type
_entity.pdbx_description
1 polymer ?
#
loop_
_entity_poly.entity_id
_entity_poly.type
_entity_poly.pdbx_seq_one_letter_code
_entity_poly.pdbx_strand_id
1 'polypeptide(L)'
;MNFRDKVVSMTNFKVDDETIGMGDRSCKVYSLVDVDYANLPSVIRPYANIEVNNTSMPVDLVSIVDSVPGADCVVFNQMVFVPNQKRELALLDKKKNRHASMPNPSNLMAVEDIKRVQEVIARESKQLVYTHYNLVVAVSGDTDIQKCTNHLENS
;
A
#
# COMPACT_ATOMS: atom_id res chain seq x y z
N MET A 1 17.55 -18.23 21.72
CA MET A 1 17.52 -17.74 23.11
C MET A 1 18.88 -17.15 23.44
N ASN A 2 18.92 -15.93 23.99
CA ASN A 2 20.16 -15.30 24.45
C ASN A 2 20.46 -15.80 25.87
N PHE A 3 21.53 -16.58 26.03
CA PHE A 3 21.94 -17.16 27.32
C PHE A 3 23.00 -16.33 28.04
N ARG A 4 23.36 -15.16 27.49
CA ARG A 4 24.48 -14.35 27.99
C ARG A 4 24.03 -13.25 28.95
N ASP A 5 22.78 -12.79 28.83
CA ASP A 5 22.23 -11.73 29.66
C ASP A 5 21.44 -12.28 30.85
N LYS A 6 21.54 -11.59 32.00
CA LYS A 6 20.93 -11.99 33.29
C LYS A 6 19.40 -11.90 33.29
N VAL A 7 18.82 -11.16 32.35
CA VAL A 7 17.37 -11.00 32.16
C VAL A 7 17.02 -11.61 30.80
N VAL A 8 16.32 -12.74 30.83
CA VAL A 8 15.78 -13.36 29.62
C VAL A 8 14.44 -12.68 29.33
N SER A 9 14.38 -11.89 28.26
CA SER A 9 13.11 -11.35 27.76
C SER A 9 12.23 -12.50 27.26
N MET A 10 11.04 -12.65 27.85
CA MET A 10 10.06 -13.69 27.50
C MET A 10 9.13 -13.27 26.34
N THR A 11 9.21 -12.03 25.88
CA THR A 11 8.48 -11.54 24.70
C THR A 11 9.36 -11.71 23.47
N ASN A 12 9.47 -12.95 22.98
CA ASN A 12 10.07 -13.20 21.67
C ASN A 12 9.05 -12.94 20.55
N PHE A 13 9.58 -12.61 19.38
CA PHE A 13 8.79 -12.59 18.15
C PHE A 13 8.58 -14.01 17.66
N LYS A 14 7.31 -14.37 17.41
CA LYS A 14 6.94 -15.52 16.60
C LYS A 14 6.55 -14.99 15.24
N VAL A 15 7.35 -15.24 14.22
CA VAL A 15 7.09 -14.76 12.86
C VAL A 15 6.65 -15.95 12.02
N ASP A 16 5.44 -15.85 11.48
CA ASP A 16 4.89 -16.74 10.47
C ASP A 16 4.91 -16.01 9.10
N ASP A 17 4.56 -16.68 7.99
CA ASP A 17 4.65 -16.09 6.64
C ASP A 17 3.78 -14.82 6.47
N GLU A 18 2.70 -14.71 7.24
CA GLU A 18 1.75 -13.61 7.15
C GLU A 18 1.68 -12.70 8.39
N THR A 19 2.18 -13.15 9.54
CA THR A 19 1.95 -12.46 10.82
C THR A 19 3.17 -12.45 11.73
N ILE A 20 3.23 -11.43 12.60
CA ILE A 20 4.24 -11.31 13.64
C ILE A 20 3.51 -11.32 15.00
N GLY A 21 3.67 -12.41 15.74
CA GLY A 21 3.23 -12.54 17.13
C GLY A 21 4.27 -12.00 18.11
N MET A 22 3.83 -11.26 19.12
CA MET A 22 4.64 -10.76 20.21
C MET A 22 3.84 -10.83 21.52
N GLY A 23 4.08 -11.86 22.32
CA GLY A 23 3.36 -12.07 23.59
C GLY A 23 1.87 -12.29 23.38
N ASP A 24 1.04 -11.41 23.93
CA ASP A 24 -0.43 -11.40 23.86
C ASP A 24 -0.97 -10.63 22.64
N ARG A 25 -0.11 -10.28 21.68
CA ARG A 25 -0.49 -9.53 20.48
C ARG A 25 0.01 -10.22 19.21
N SER A 26 -0.71 -10.03 18.13
CA SER A 26 -0.26 -10.38 16.78
C SER A 26 -0.47 -9.19 15.85
N CYS A 27 0.41 -9.02 14.86
CA CYS A 27 0.24 -8.00 13.84
C CYS A 27 0.44 -8.53 12.42
N LYS A 28 -0.25 -7.91 11.47
CA LYS A 28 -0.16 -8.17 10.03
C LYS A 28 -0.05 -6.86 9.28
N VAL A 29 0.75 -6.88 8.20
CA VAL A 29 0.94 -5.73 7.32
C VAL A 29 0.15 -5.98 6.04
N TYR A 30 -0.77 -5.08 5.74
CA TYR A 30 -1.59 -5.09 4.53
C TYR A 30 -1.10 -4.00 3.59
N SER A 31 -0.63 -4.38 2.40
CA SER A 31 -0.32 -3.42 1.35
C SER A 31 -1.63 -2.96 0.70
N LEU A 32 -1.82 -1.66 0.58
CA LEU A 32 -3.01 -1.04 -0.04
C LEU A 32 -2.73 -0.54 -1.47
N VAL A 33 -1.61 -0.97 -2.06
CA VAL A 33 -1.26 -0.59 -3.43
C VAL A 33 -1.97 -1.53 -4.39
N ASP A 34 -2.99 -1.02 -5.09
CA ASP A 34 -3.58 -1.67 -6.25
C ASP A 34 -2.54 -1.70 -7.38
N VAL A 35 -2.16 -2.90 -7.81
CA VAL A 35 -1.15 -3.12 -8.86
C VAL A 35 -1.71 -2.78 -10.25
N ASP A 36 -3.04 -2.83 -10.39
CA ASP A 36 -3.74 -2.57 -11.64
C ASP A 36 -4.16 -1.10 -11.78
N TYR A 37 -4.28 -0.37 -10.66
CA TYR A 37 -4.66 1.05 -10.63
C TYR A 37 -3.69 1.94 -9.83
N ALA A 38 -2.66 2.46 -10.51
CA ALA A 38 -1.64 3.32 -9.90
C ALA A 38 -1.94 4.84 -9.98
N ASN A 39 -3.20 5.24 -10.10
CA ASN A 39 -3.56 6.67 -10.18
C ASN A 39 -3.96 7.20 -8.81
N LEU A 40 -3.28 8.28 -8.40
CA LEU A 40 -3.72 9.09 -7.27
C LEU A 40 -4.89 9.97 -7.71
N PRO A 41 -5.92 10.15 -6.87
CA PRO A 41 -7.00 11.07 -7.17
C PRO A 41 -6.43 12.48 -7.38
N SER A 42 -6.81 13.13 -8.48
CA SER A 42 -6.40 14.50 -8.79
C SER A 42 -6.95 15.54 -7.81
N VAL A 43 -7.98 15.16 -7.06
CA VAL A 43 -8.61 15.98 -6.01
C VAL A 43 -8.86 15.08 -4.79
N ILE A 44 -8.23 15.42 -3.67
CA ILE A 44 -8.52 14.80 -2.38
C ILE A 44 -9.66 15.60 -1.75
N ARG A 45 -10.82 14.96 -1.56
CA ARG A 45 -11.94 15.56 -0.82
C ARG A 45 -11.61 15.51 0.68
N PRO A 46 -12.04 16.49 1.49
CA PRO A 46 -11.77 16.48 2.93
C PRO A 46 -12.63 15.47 3.71
N TYR A 47 -13.54 14.76 3.04
CA TYR A 47 -14.44 13.77 3.63
C TYR A 47 -14.74 12.66 2.63
N ALA A 48 -15.08 11.47 3.15
CA ALA A 48 -15.71 10.37 2.42
C ALA A 48 -17.21 10.35 2.72
N ASN A 49 -18.01 9.67 1.90
CA ASN A 49 -19.44 9.51 2.13
C ASN A 49 -19.72 8.06 2.52
N ILE A 50 -20.46 7.86 3.61
CA ILE A 50 -21.03 6.56 3.97
C ILE A 50 -22.54 6.64 3.85
N GLU A 51 -23.16 5.59 3.33
CA GLU A 51 -24.61 5.45 3.31
C GLU A 51 -25.09 4.83 4.63
N VAL A 52 -25.81 5.62 5.42
CA VAL A 52 -26.52 5.14 6.62
C VAL A 52 -28.00 5.33 6.38
N ASN A 53 -28.77 4.24 6.35
CA ASN A 53 -30.24 4.27 6.19
C ASN A 53 -30.70 5.10 4.96
N ASN A 54 -30.14 4.83 3.77
CA ASN A 54 -30.39 5.57 2.52
C ASN A 54 -30.07 7.08 2.57
N THR A 55 -29.30 7.53 3.57
CA THR A 55 -28.84 8.92 3.67
C THR A 55 -27.32 8.94 3.60
N SER A 56 -26.78 9.74 2.66
CA SER A 56 -25.34 9.93 2.53
C SER A 56 -24.86 10.88 3.63
N MET A 57 -24.00 10.38 4.51
CA MET A 57 -23.40 11.16 5.59
C MET A 57 -21.90 11.35 5.32
N PRO A 58 -21.36 12.58 5.49
CA PRO A 58 -19.94 12.80 5.39
C PRO A 58 -19.24 12.20 6.61
N VAL A 59 -18.18 11.44 6.36
CA VAL A 59 -17.29 10.86 7.36
C VAL A 59 -15.84 11.25 7.05
N ASP A 60 -14.99 11.23 8.07
CA ASP A 60 -13.57 11.50 7.87
C ASP A 60 -12.92 10.46 6.95
N LEU A 61 -11.87 10.85 6.22
CA LEU A 61 -11.14 9.94 5.33
C LEU A 61 -10.49 8.77 6.08
N VAL A 62 -10.15 8.98 7.36
CA VAL A 62 -9.48 7.99 8.20
C VAL A 62 -10.50 7.14 8.97
N SER A 63 -11.81 7.32 8.75
CA SER A 63 -12.85 6.51 9.41
C SER A 63 -12.73 5.02 9.12
N ILE A 64 -12.07 4.64 8.02
CA ILE A 64 -11.75 3.25 7.70
C ILE A 64 -10.82 2.58 8.72
N VAL A 65 -9.99 3.38 9.42
CA VAL A 65 -9.07 2.88 10.45
C VAL A 65 -9.85 2.46 11.70
N ASP A 66 -10.90 3.21 12.05
CA ASP A 66 -11.76 2.92 13.20
C ASP A 66 -12.73 1.77 12.93
N SER A 67 -13.04 1.49 11.66
CA SER A 67 -13.97 0.42 11.29
C SER A 67 -13.34 -0.99 11.34
N VAL A 68 -12.02 -1.12 11.54
CA VAL A 68 -11.33 -2.42 11.54
C VAL A 68 -11.73 -3.23 12.78
N PRO A 69 -12.42 -4.37 12.61
CA PRO A 69 -12.98 -5.11 13.73
C PRO A 69 -11.86 -5.78 14.54
N GLY A 70 -11.92 -5.64 15.87
CA GLY A 70 -11.01 -6.34 16.79
C GLY A 70 -9.56 -5.86 16.75
N ALA A 71 -9.29 -4.72 16.12
CA ALA A 71 -7.98 -4.10 16.13
C ALA A 71 -7.72 -3.37 17.46
N ASP A 72 -6.61 -3.70 18.11
CA ASP A 72 -6.11 -2.96 19.27
C ASP A 72 -5.34 -1.71 18.83
N CYS A 73 -4.68 -1.80 17.68
CA CYS A 73 -3.93 -0.69 17.09
C CYS A 73 -3.91 -0.85 15.57
N VAL A 74 -4.13 0.25 14.86
CA VAL A 74 -3.99 0.33 13.42
C VAL A 74 -3.06 1.47 13.08
N VAL A 75 -2.02 1.19 12.30
CA VAL A 75 -1.09 2.19 11.79
C VAL A 75 -1.28 2.28 10.29
N PHE A 76 -1.81 3.41 9.82
CA PHE A 76 -1.86 3.73 8.40
C PHE A 76 -0.58 4.46 7.98
N ASN A 77 0.18 3.85 7.08
CA ASN A 77 1.38 4.46 6.53
C ASN A 77 1.12 4.96 5.11
N GLN A 78 1.27 6.27 4.92
CA GLN A 78 1.20 6.94 3.64
C GLN A 78 2.58 7.47 3.28
N MET A 79 3.25 6.82 2.34
CA MET A 79 4.53 7.26 1.81
C MET A 79 4.30 7.87 0.43
N VAL A 80 4.60 9.16 0.30
CA VAL A 80 4.57 9.90 -0.97
C VAL A 80 5.95 10.48 -1.21
N PHE A 81 6.61 10.04 -2.27
CA PHE A 81 7.94 10.50 -2.64
C PHE A 81 7.93 11.06 -4.05
N VAL A 82 8.39 12.30 -4.19
CA VAL A 82 8.53 12.97 -5.49
C VAL A 82 9.97 12.84 -5.97
N PRO A 83 10.28 11.90 -6.88
CA PRO A 83 11.63 11.71 -7.39
C PRO A 83 12.05 12.85 -8.34
N ASN A 84 13.35 12.83 -8.69
CA ASN A 84 13.86 13.70 -9.74
C ASN A 84 13.32 13.28 -11.11
N GLN A 85 12.41 14.10 -11.65
CA GLN A 85 11.69 13.83 -12.89
C GLN A 85 12.61 13.60 -14.09
N LYS A 86 13.69 14.38 -14.24
CA LYS A 86 14.63 14.22 -15.36
C LYS A 86 15.35 12.88 -15.31
N ARG A 87 15.75 12.46 -14.10
CA ARG A 87 16.42 11.18 -13.89
C ARG A 87 15.49 10.01 -14.18
N GLU A 88 14.24 10.08 -13.71
CA GLU A 88 13.26 9.02 -13.94
C GLU A 88 12.87 8.85 -15.40
N LEU A 89 12.66 9.96 -16.11
CA LEU A 89 12.38 9.92 -17.56
C LEU A 89 13.54 9.28 -18.34
N ALA A 90 14.79 9.58 -17.98
CA ALA A 90 15.95 8.96 -18.61
C ALA A 90 16.03 7.44 -18.35
N LEU A 91 15.62 6.98 -17.17
CA LEU A 91 15.53 5.55 -16.85
C LEU A 91 14.44 4.86 -17.68
N LEU A 92 13.28 5.51 -17.85
CA LEU A 92 12.19 5.03 -18.69
C LEU A 92 12.63 4.92 -20.16
N ASP A 93 13.36 5.91 -20.69
CA ASP A 93 13.91 5.85 -22.05
C ASP A 93 14.91 4.70 -22.22
N LYS A 94 15.80 4.49 -21.24
CA LYS A 94 16.72 3.35 -21.25
C LYS A 94 15.97 2.01 -21.21
N LYS A 95 14.88 1.93 -20.45
CA LYS A 95 14.04 0.72 -20.39
C LYS A 95 13.31 0.47 -21.70
N LYS A 96 12.70 1.51 -22.29
CA LYS A 96 12.07 1.48 -23.62
C LYS A 96 13.03 0.97 -24.70
N ASN A 97 14.24 1.52 -24.76
CA ASN A 97 15.23 1.13 -25.77
C ASN A 97 15.68 -0.33 -25.60
N ARG A 98 15.83 -0.83 -24.36
CA ARG A 98 16.14 -2.24 -24.10
C ARG A 98 15.03 -3.17 -24.59
N HIS A 99 13.76 -2.88 -24.28
CA HIS A 99 12.64 -3.70 -24.73
C HIS A 99 12.44 -3.62 -26.25
N ALA A 100 12.65 -2.44 -26.86
CA ALA A 100 12.57 -2.27 -28.31
C ALA A 100 13.64 -3.08 -29.07
N SER A 101 14.82 -3.29 -28.46
CA SER A 101 15.90 -4.07 -29.08
C SER A 101 15.67 -5.58 -29.13
N MET A 102 14.71 -6.11 -28.37
CA MET A 102 14.35 -7.54 -28.33
C MET A 102 12.84 -7.70 -28.53
N PRO A 103 12.33 -7.57 -29.76
CA PRO A 103 10.89 -7.57 -30.02
C PRO A 103 10.28 -8.95 -29.73
N ASN A 104 9.46 -9.00 -28.67
CA ASN A 104 8.52 -10.07 -28.37
C ASN A 104 7.18 -9.42 -27.96
N PRO A 105 6.04 -10.14 -27.97
CA PRO A 105 4.74 -9.55 -27.67
C PRO A 105 4.69 -8.79 -26.34
N SER A 106 5.31 -9.34 -25.29
CA SER A 106 5.40 -8.70 -23.97
C SER A 106 6.22 -7.40 -23.98
N ASN A 107 7.34 -7.37 -24.70
CA ASN A 107 8.21 -6.20 -24.81
C ASN A 107 7.59 -5.09 -25.64
N LEU A 108 6.80 -5.43 -26.67
CA LEU A 108 6.04 -4.46 -27.46
C LEU A 108 5.01 -3.74 -26.59
N MET A 109 4.27 -4.48 -25.75
CA MET A 109 3.35 -3.90 -24.77
C MET A 109 4.10 -2.98 -23.79
N ALA A 110 5.22 -3.44 -23.22
CA ALA A 110 6.02 -2.61 -22.30
C ALA A 110 6.53 -1.30 -22.95
N VAL A 111 6.89 -1.34 -24.24
CA VAL A 111 7.30 -0.14 -24.99
C VAL A 111 6.12 0.83 -25.19
N GLU A 112 4.94 0.30 -25.49
CA GLU A 112 3.71 1.09 -25.65
C GLU A 112 3.28 1.74 -24.34
N ASP A 113 3.31 1.00 -23.23
CA ASP A 113 2.98 1.52 -21.90
C ASP A 113 3.92 2.66 -21.48
N ILE A 114 5.23 2.49 -21.70
CA ILE A 114 6.21 3.55 -21.39
C ILE A 114 5.95 4.79 -22.24
N LYS A 115 5.65 4.64 -23.53
CA LYS A 115 5.32 5.77 -24.41
C LYS A 115 4.06 6.48 -23.94
N ARG A 116 3.02 5.75 -23.54
CA ARG A 116 1.78 6.31 -23.02
C ARG A 116 2.02 7.15 -21.77
N VAL A 117 2.84 6.67 -20.83
CA VAL A 117 3.24 7.44 -19.64
C VAL A 117 4.00 8.71 -20.01
N GLN A 118 4.96 8.62 -20.94
CA GLN A 118 5.72 9.79 -21.42
C GLN A 118 4.82 10.84 -22.09
N GLU A 119 3.84 10.40 -22.89
CA GLU A 119 2.87 11.29 -23.55
C GLU A 119 1.99 12.02 -22.54
N VAL A 120 1.47 11.30 -21.53
CA VAL A 120 0.64 11.89 -20.46
C VAL A 120 1.42 12.93 -19.67
N ILE A 121 2.69 12.66 -19.32
CA ILE A 121 3.56 13.62 -18.64
C ILE A 121 3.75 14.89 -19.48
N ALA A 122 4.04 14.73 -20.78
CA ALA A 122 4.28 15.86 -21.67
C ALA A 122 3.00 16.68 -21.96
N ARG A 123 1.86 16.01 -22.15
CA ARG A 123 0.59 16.64 -22.54
C ARG A 123 -0.14 17.28 -21.36
N GLU A 124 -0.16 16.61 -20.22
CA GLU A 124 -0.95 17.02 -19.05
C GLU A 124 -0.09 17.67 -17.95
N SER A 125 1.22 17.84 -18.18
CA SER A 125 2.17 18.39 -17.20
C SER A 125 2.17 17.65 -15.86
N LYS A 126 1.93 16.33 -15.90
CA LYS A 126 1.91 15.45 -14.72
C LYS A 126 3.33 15.13 -14.24
N GLN A 127 3.47 14.81 -12.95
CA GLN A 127 4.73 14.37 -12.34
C GLN A 127 4.67 12.89 -11.97
N LEU A 128 5.80 12.20 -12.10
CA LEU A 128 5.99 10.86 -11.55
C LEU A 128 6.13 10.97 -10.04
N VAL A 129 5.35 10.17 -9.31
CA VAL A 129 5.37 10.10 -7.85
C VAL A 129 5.44 8.64 -7.47
N TYR A 130 6.30 8.31 -6.51
CA TYR A 130 6.30 6.98 -5.90
C TYR A 130 5.42 7.04 -4.67
N THR A 131 4.42 6.17 -4.65
CA THR A 131 3.50 6.07 -3.52
C THR A 131 3.43 4.65 -3.02
N HIS A 132 3.44 4.51 -1.70
CA HIS A 132 3.21 3.24 -1.04
C HIS A 132 2.29 3.47 0.15
N TYR A 133 1.23 2.68 0.20
CA TYR A 133 0.22 2.73 1.24
C TYR A 133 0.17 1.38 1.91
N ASN A 134 0.23 1.35 3.24
CA ASN A 134 -0.02 0.12 3.98
C ASN A 134 -0.78 0.38 5.28
N LEU A 135 -1.43 -0.66 5.78
CA LEU A 135 -2.00 -0.73 7.11
C LEU A 135 -1.24 -1.79 7.90
N VAL A 136 -0.76 -1.43 9.08
CA VAL A 136 -0.31 -2.40 10.07
C VAL A 136 -1.43 -2.53 11.09
N VAL A 137 -2.03 -3.71 11.18
CA VAL A 137 -3.08 -4.00 12.16
C VAL A 137 -2.49 -4.89 13.22
N ALA A 138 -2.63 -4.48 14.48
CA ALA A 138 -2.33 -5.29 15.64
C ALA A 138 -3.63 -5.67 16.35
N VAL A 139 -3.74 -6.95 16.70
CA VAL A 139 -4.87 -7.54 17.41
C VAL A 139 -4.35 -8.33 18.61
N SER A 140 -5.23 -8.60 19.58
CA SER A 140 -4.92 -9.53 20.66
C SER A 140 -4.64 -10.94 20.12
N GLY A 141 -3.75 -11.68 20.76
CA GLY A 141 -3.25 -12.98 20.32
C GLY A 141 -4.33 -14.06 20.17
N ASP A 142 -5.45 -13.92 20.87
CA ASP A 142 -6.60 -14.82 20.78
C ASP A 142 -7.61 -14.43 19.67
N THR A 143 -7.37 -13.29 19.01
CA THR A 143 -8.26 -12.75 17.98
C THR A 143 -7.97 -13.37 16.62
N ASP A 144 -9.02 -13.80 15.93
CA ASP A 144 -8.92 -14.29 14.57
C ASP A 144 -8.67 -13.13 13.58
N ILE A 145 -7.40 -12.97 13.20
CA ILE A 145 -6.93 -11.92 12.30
C ILE A 145 -7.55 -12.01 10.88
N GLN A 146 -8.09 -13.18 10.50
CA GLN A 146 -8.78 -13.36 9.22
C GLN A 146 -10.03 -12.49 9.10
N LYS A 147 -10.70 -12.18 10.22
CA LYS A 147 -11.83 -11.25 10.22
C LYS A 147 -11.40 -9.84 9.80
N CYS A 148 -10.23 -9.39 10.27
CA CYS A 148 -9.65 -8.12 9.86
C CYS A 148 -9.24 -8.16 8.39
N THR A 149 -8.59 -9.25 7.94
CA THR A 149 -8.22 -9.43 6.52
C THR A 149 -9.46 -9.33 5.61
N ASN A 150 -10.52 -10.09 5.92
CA ASN A 150 -11.75 -10.08 5.13
C ASN A 150 -12.44 -8.72 5.13
N HIS A 151 -12.44 -8.00 6.26
CA HIS A 151 -13.00 -6.65 6.31
C HIS A 151 -12.22 -5.69 5.40
N LEU A 152 -10.89 -5.73 5.47
CA LEU A 152 -10.02 -4.84 4.69
C LEU A 152 -10.02 -5.17 3.18
N GLU A 153 -10.16 -6.44 2.80
CA GLU A 153 -10.18 -6.86 1.40
C GLU A 153 -11.54 -6.67 0.70
N ASN A 154 -12.64 -6.66 1.47
CA ASN A 154 -14.00 -6.48 0.93
C ASN A 154 -14.57 -5.05 1.11
N SER A 155 -13.80 -4.13 1.70
CA SER A 155 -14.20 -2.72 1.89
C SER A 155 -14.01 -1.86 0.65
#